data_AF-A0AAV0IYM2-F1
#
_entry.id   AF-A0AAV0IYM2-F1
#
_cell.length_a   1.000
_cell.length_b   1.000
_cell.length_c   1.000
_cell.angle_alpha   90.00
_cell.angle_beta   90.00
_cell.angle_gamma   90.00
#
_symmetry.space_group_name_H-M   'P 1'
#
loop_
_entity.id
_entity.type
_entity.pdbx_description
1 polymer ?
#
loop_
_entity_poly.entity_id
_entity_poly.type
_entity_poly.pdbx_seq_one_letter_code
_entity_poly.pdbx_strand_id
1 'polypeptide(L)'
;MVAGSSLGASSSSPKSCQPYHVFLSFRGSDTRKNFTDHLYQALTWAGIRTYRDNDEIERGDDIVLAINKAIAESRLSLIVFSPNFASSSYCLDEVVKIMECKENNVHTVVPIFYNVSPSQVSEESGTYVKALRRHGNVERVDKWWQALKKITDLGGMVCSCFRHEAGFIQEIVKKVDRRLKRIKRPVPSYVIGIESHIEAINKWVAYESSDVDVAIISGVGGVGKTIIANIVFNMNIETFDVWSFLQDVDETSKQQDGLVNLQRSLVYDISKGALVDYKGIDLEHVTCNKRALVVLDNVDTWGQLLGILSKPQYLHKGSKIIITTRCKELLKKPYGGACKTFWINGLGKDHALELFSWHAFDKPNPDEGYVGYSEQVVQHCSGLPLALELLGLCLSDKDMQLWEVAAQEPETIDGSTRIRRTLQISYDSLDERDKILFLYIACFYIGREKDSVVKMLQSKFGYRPLGIQELISRSLISIGGSNRLTMHQLIRDMGREIVLLRSIQSIEDPGEQSRLWRYNDAIRVLKRDTVRNISSIAFSDSFGSQ
;
A
#
# COMPACT_ATOMS: atom_id res chain seq x y z
N MET A 1 -15.67 -45.90 27.02
CA MET A 1 -14.37 -45.22 26.89
C MET A 1 -14.11 -45.01 25.41
N VAL A 2 -14.36 -43.80 24.91
CA VAL A 2 -13.99 -43.41 23.56
C VAL A 2 -13.38 -42.02 23.68
N ALA A 3 -12.13 -41.91 23.24
CA ALA A 3 -11.23 -40.81 23.45
C ALA A 3 -11.68 -39.56 22.68
N GLY A 4 -11.59 -38.40 23.35
CA GLY A 4 -11.78 -37.10 22.73
C GLY A 4 -10.56 -36.69 21.92
N SER A 5 -10.77 -36.35 20.65
CA SER A 5 -9.81 -35.66 19.81
C SER A 5 -10.16 -34.17 19.80
N SER A 6 -9.33 -33.37 20.48
CA SER A 6 -9.33 -31.91 20.37
C SER A 6 -8.52 -31.53 19.13
N LEU A 7 -9.20 -31.06 18.08
CA LEU A 7 -8.56 -30.45 16.91
C LEU A 7 -8.36 -28.96 17.18
N GLY A 8 -7.09 -28.58 17.34
CA GLY A 8 -6.66 -27.22 17.64
C GLY A 8 -7.00 -26.24 16.53
N ALA A 9 -7.54 -25.09 16.94
CA ALA A 9 -7.76 -23.94 16.08
C ALA A 9 -6.41 -23.40 15.56
N SER A 10 -6.20 -23.46 14.26
CA SER A 10 -5.11 -22.76 13.58
C SER A 10 -5.45 -21.26 13.54
N SER A 11 -4.93 -20.50 14.50
CA SER A 11 -5.00 -19.04 14.47
C SER A 11 -4.18 -18.51 13.28
N SER A 12 -4.84 -18.00 12.25
CA SER A 12 -4.18 -17.26 11.18
C SER A 12 -3.58 -15.98 11.77
N SER A 13 -2.25 -15.94 11.82
CA SER A 13 -1.52 -14.81 12.36
C SER A 13 -1.74 -13.60 11.44
N PRO A 14 -1.97 -12.38 11.97
CA PRO A 14 -2.01 -11.17 11.16
C PRO A 14 -0.67 -11.04 10.41
N LYS A 15 -0.71 -10.81 9.10
CA LYS A 15 0.48 -10.61 8.24
C LYS A 15 1.43 -9.64 8.97
N SER A 16 2.57 -10.17 9.43
CA SER A 16 3.43 -9.46 10.37
C SER A 16 3.94 -8.19 9.71
N CYS A 17 3.74 -7.07 10.40
CA CYS A 17 4.50 -5.86 10.11
C CYS A 17 5.97 -6.23 10.34
N GLN A 18 6.76 -6.44 9.27
CA GLN A 18 8.16 -6.84 9.40
C GLN A 18 8.86 -5.86 10.36
N PRO A 19 9.29 -6.30 11.55
CA PRO A 19 9.81 -5.41 12.58
C PRO A 19 11.17 -4.81 12.18
N TYR A 20 11.93 -5.51 11.34
CA TYR A 20 13.29 -5.15 10.95
C TYR A 20 13.44 -5.11 9.43
N HIS A 21 14.20 -4.13 8.95
CA HIS A 21 14.66 -4.05 7.56
C HIS A 21 15.90 -4.92 7.34
N VAL A 22 16.81 -4.96 8.33
CA VAL A 22 18.11 -5.63 8.24
C VAL A 22 18.37 -6.51 9.45
N PHE A 23 18.89 -7.72 9.24
CA PHE A 23 19.48 -8.56 10.27
C PHE A 23 21.02 -8.47 10.22
N LEU A 24 21.68 -8.24 11.36
CA LEU A 24 23.13 -8.12 11.45
C LEU A 24 23.73 -9.33 12.18
N SER A 25 24.39 -10.22 11.41
CA SER A 25 25.15 -11.36 11.91
C SER A 25 26.63 -11.00 12.03
N PHE A 26 27.25 -11.28 13.17
CA PHE A 26 28.64 -10.94 13.46
C PHE A 26 29.15 -11.76 14.64
N ARG A 27 30.47 -11.76 14.83
CA ARG A 27 31.12 -12.26 16.03
C ARG A 27 31.33 -11.14 17.03
N GLY A 28 30.70 -11.25 18.20
CA GLY A 28 30.67 -10.22 19.22
C GLY A 28 32.01 -9.98 19.86
N SER A 29 32.73 -11.06 20.18
CA SER A 29 34.09 -10.96 20.75
C SER A 29 35.05 -10.16 19.87
N ASP A 30 34.82 -10.15 18.56
CA ASP A 30 35.71 -9.52 17.59
C ASP A 30 35.27 -8.09 17.28
N THR A 31 33.96 -7.87 17.07
CA THR A 31 33.48 -6.64 16.42
C THR A 31 32.39 -5.87 17.16
N ARG A 32 31.84 -6.39 18.27
CA ARG A 32 30.64 -5.83 18.93
C ARG A 32 30.80 -4.39 19.37
N LYS A 33 31.92 -4.06 20.00
CA LYS A 33 32.19 -2.74 20.62
C LYS A 33 32.94 -1.77 19.69
N ASN A 34 33.18 -2.16 18.45
CA ASN A 34 33.94 -1.37 17.47
C ASN A 34 33.14 -1.22 16.16
N PHE A 35 33.64 -1.75 15.05
CA PHE A 35 33.07 -1.74 13.71
C PHE A 35 31.56 -2.03 13.68
N THR A 36 31.09 -3.09 14.34
CA THR A 36 29.67 -3.49 14.28
C THR A 36 28.78 -2.52 15.06
N ASP A 37 29.26 -1.92 16.16
CA ASP A 37 28.51 -0.87 16.87
C ASP A 37 28.33 0.36 16.00
N HIS A 38 29.42 0.83 15.37
CA HIS A 38 29.38 1.98 14.47
C HIS A 38 28.52 1.72 13.23
N LEU A 39 28.58 0.52 12.66
CA LEU A 39 27.72 0.12 11.55
C LEU A 39 26.23 0.11 11.96
N TYR A 40 25.92 -0.46 13.13
CA TYR A 40 24.55 -0.47 13.66
C TYR A 40 24.02 0.94 13.90
N GLN A 41 24.81 1.81 14.53
CA GLN A 41 24.44 3.22 14.75
C GLN A 41 24.22 3.95 13.42
N ALA A 42 25.11 3.77 12.44
CA ALA A 42 24.99 4.42 11.13
C ALA A 42 23.74 3.96 10.36
N LEU A 43 23.40 2.66 10.41
CA LEU A 43 22.15 2.13 9.84
C LEU A 43 20.93 2.73 10.54
N THR A 44 20.96 2.81 11.87
CA THR A 44 19.87 3.38 12.67
C THR A 44 19.66 4.87 12.38
N TRP A 45 20.74 5.64 12.28
CA TRP A 45 20.70 7.06 11.90
C TRP A 45 20.19 7.30 10.47
N ALA A 46 20.41 6.33 9.57
CA ALA A 46 19.83 6.35 8.23
C ALA A 46 18.34 5.93 8.18
N GLY A 47 17.70 5.70 9.34
CA GLY A 47 16.30 5.27 9.43
C GLY A 47 16.09 3.79 9.09
N ILE A 48 17.16 2.99 9.03
CA ILE A 48 17.08 1.56 8.72
C ILE A 48 16.91 0.79 10.04
N ARG A 49 15.72 0.20 10.23
CA ARG A 49 15.43 -0.67 11.37
C ARG A 49 16.30 -1.93 11.29
N THR A 50 17.29 -2.06 12.17
CA THR A 50 18.22 -3.19 12.15
C THR A 50 18.06 -4.03 13.42
N TYR A 51 17.95 -5.35 13.26
CA TYR A 51 18.11 -6.29 14.35
C TYR A 51 19.61 -6.57 14.56
N ARG A 52 20.08 -6.36 15.78
CA ARG A 52 21.46 -6.65 16.18
C ARG A 52 21.46 -7.65 17.32
N ASP A 53 21.95 -8.84 17.04
CA ASP A 53 21.95 -9.94 18.00
C ASP A 53 23.03 -9.80 19.10
N ASN A 54 22.89 -10.59 20.16
CA ASN A 54 23.88 -10.78 21.21
C ASN A 54 24.43 -12.22 21.22
N ASP A 55 25.54 -12.43 20.52
CA ASP A 55 26.26 -13.72 20.50
C ASP A 55 27.23 -13.91 21.69
N GLU A 56 27.26 -12.98 22.66
CA GLU A 56 28.02 -13.09 23.92
C GLU A 56 27.23 -13.76 25.05
N ILE A 57 25.95 -14.07 24.85
CA ILE A 57 25.07 -14.71 25.84
C ILE A 57 24.84 -16.17 25.44
N GLU A 58 24.91 -17.11 26.39
CA GLU A 58 24.46 -18.49 26.17
C GLU A 58 22.98 -18.49 25.77
N ARG A 59 22.69 -18.99 24.56
CA ARG A 59 21.33 -18.93 23.99
C ARG A 59 20.54 -20.16 24.43
N GLY A 60 19.46 -19.94 25.17
CA GLY A 60 18.39 -20.93 25.32
C GLY A 60 17.55 -21.07 24.04
N ASP A 61 16.70 -22.10 23.98
CA ASP A 61 15.87 -22.41 22.81
C ASP A 61 14.97 -21.22 22.38
N ASP A 62 14.45 -20.46 23.36
CA ASP A 62 13.63 -19.27 23.10
C ASP A 62 14.39 -18.16 22.36
N ILE A 63 15.69 -18.00 22.65
CA ILE A 63 16.54 -16.98 22.02
C ILE A 63 16.86 -17.39 20.58
N VAL A 64 17.17 -18.67 20.36
CA VAL A 64 17.41 -19.21 19.01
C VAL A 64 16.15 -19.07 18.13
N LEU A 65 14.97 -19.35 18.69
CA LEU A 65 13.69 -19.14 18.00
C LEU A 65 13.46 -17.68 17.64
N ALA A 66 13.73 -16.74 18.56
CA ALA A 66 13.60 -15.30 18.30
C ALA A 66 14.53 -14.82 17.18
N ILE A 67 15.77 -15.33 17.12
CA ILE A 67 16.74 -14.98 16.09
C ILE A 67 16.34 -15.55 14.73
N ASN A 68 15.94 -16.83 14.69
CA ASN A 68 15.44 -17.44 13.45
C ASN A 68 14.21 -16.69 12.91
N LYS A 69 13.33 -16.25 13.80
CA LYS A 69 12.20 -15.39 13.45
C LYS A 69 12.67 -14.04 12.91
N ALA A 70 13.62 -13.38 13.58
CA ALA A 70 14.16 -12.09 13.12
C ALA A 70 14.86 -12.20 11.76
N ILE A 71 15.55 -13.31 11.46
CA ILE A 71 16.14 -13.59 10.15
C ILE A 71 15.04 -13.72 9.10
N ALA A 72 14.01 -14.55 9.36
CA ALA A 72 12.92 -14.79 8.42
C ALA A 72 12.05 -13.55 8.17
N GLU A 73 11.91 -12.66 9.16
CA GLU A 73 11.14 -11.43 9.06
C GLU A 73 11.93 -10.23 8.53
N SER A 74 13.26 -10.35 8.42
CA SER A 74 14.11 -9.30 7.84
C SER A 74 14.11 -9.37 6.32
N ARG A 75 14.35 -8.23 5.65
CA ARG A 75 14.43 -8.16 4.17
C ARG A 75 15.84 -8.40 3.64
N LEU A 76 16.83 -8.11 4.47
CA LEU A 76 18.24 -8.15 4.12
C LEU A 76 19.08 -8.63 5.31
N SER A 77 20.05 -9.52 5.09
CA SER A 77 21.05 -9.88 6.10
C SER A 77 22.43 -9.32 5.75
N LEU A 78 23.06 -8.66 6.71
CA LEU A 78 24.46 -8.29 6.73
C LEU A 78 25.23 -9.33 7.54
N ILE A 79 26.29 -9.89 6.96
CA ILE A 79 27.14 -10.88 7.66
C ILE A 79 28.55 -10.30 7.74
N VAL A 80 29.02 -10.00 8.97
CA VAL A 80 30.35 -9.45 9.23
C VAL A 80 31.31 -10.59 9.57
N PHE A 81 32.02 -11.08 8.57
CA PHE A 81 33.09 -12.05 8.73
C PHE A 81 34.31 -11.38 9.35
N SER A 82 34.76 -11.95 10.47
CA SER A 82 35.92 -11.53 11.26
C SER A 82 36.80 -12.76 11.55
N PRO A 83 38.07 -12.60 11.95
CA PRO A 83 39.01 -13.73 12.03
C PRO A 83 38.52 -14.93 12.86
N ASN A 84 37.73 -14.70 13.92
CA ASN A 84 37.20 -15.77 14.77
C ASN A 84 35.71 -16.05 14.55
N PHE A 85 35.11 -15.62 13.45
CA PHE A 85 33.68 -15.82 13.20
C PHE A 85 33.26 -17.29 13.28
N ALA A 86 34.02 -18.19 12.65
CA ALA A 86 33.74 -19.63 12.64
C ALA A 86 34.00 -20.35 13.98
N SER A 87 34.52 -19.65 15.01
CA SER A 87 34.66 -20.25 16.34
C SER A 87 33.34 -20.34 17.08
N SER A 88 32.30 -19.62 16.64
CA SER A 88 30.96 -19.63 17.23
C SER A 88 30.02 -20.50 16.40
N SER A 89 29.49 -21.58 16.99
CA SER A 89 28.47 -22.41 16.35
C SER A 89 27.19 -21.61 16.05
N TYR A 90 26.83 -20.66 16.91
CA TYR A 90 25.68 -19.79 16.71
C TYR A 90 25.80 -18.92 15.46
N CYS A 91 26.96 -18.29 15.23
CA CYS A 91 27.19 -17.49 14.02
C CYS A 91 27.11 -18.34 12.74
N LEU A 92 27.50 -19.62 12.82
CA LEU A 92 27.44 -20.56 11.72
C LEU A 92 26.01 -21.06 11.46
N ASP A 93 25.23 -21.29 12.52
CA ASP A 93 23.80 -21.64 12.40
C ASP A 93 22.99 -20.49 11.79
N GLU A 94 23.26 -19.24 12.19
CA GLU A 94 22.67 -18.05 11.58
C GLU A 94 22.95 -17.99 10.08
N VAL A 95 24.20 -18.25 9.67
CA VAL A 95 24.60 -18.30 8.26
C VAL A 95 23.80 -19.33 7.47
N VAL A 96 23.61 -20.54 8.01
CA VAL A 96 22.79 -21.57 7.37
C VAL A 96 21.34 -21.08 7.23
N LYS A 97 20.76 -20.52 8.30
CA LYS A 97 19.39 -20.02 8.26
C LYS A 97 19.18 -18.88 7.26
N ILE A 98 20.13 -17.95 7.19
CA ILE A 98 20.11 -16.85 6.22
C ILE A 98 20.13 -17.39 4.79
N MET A 99 20.92 -18.43 4.52
CA MET A 99 20.99 -19.04 3.20
C MET A 99 19.73 -19.82 2.83
N GLU A 100 19.09 -20.51 3.78
CA GLU A 100 17.76 -21.09 3.58
C GLU A 100 16.72 -20.02 3.21
N CYS A 101 16.70 -18.90 3.94
CA CYS A 101 15.79 -17.77 3.65
C CYS A 101 16.06 -17.15 2.28
N LYS A 102 17.32 -17.12 1.85
CA LYS A 102 17.72 -16.63 0.52
C LYS A 102 17.22 -17.55 -0.61
N GLU A 103 17.33 -18.86 -0.45
CA GLU A 103 16.89 -19.83 -1.48
C GLU A 103 15.37 -19.76 -1.73
N ASN A 104 14.60 -19.29 -0.75
CA ASN A 104 13.17 -19.01 -0.89
C ASN A 104 12.84 -17.68 -1.61
N ASN A 105 13.82 -17.02 -2.26
CA ASN A 105 13.67 -15.86 -3.18
C ASN A 105 13.15 -14.53 -2.60
N VAL A 106 13.08 -14.36 -1.28
CA VAL A 106 12.62 -13.08 -0.67
C VAL A 106 13.72 -12.35 0.12
N HIS A 107 14.89 -12.97 0.31
CA HIS A 107 15.93 -12.48 1.22
C HIS A 107 17.21 -12.05 0.52
N THR A 108 17.67 -10.82 0.75
CA THR A 108 18.95 -10.33 0.19
C THR A 108 20.10 -10.52 1.17
N VAL A 109 21.25 -11.00 0.71
CA VAL A 109 22.45 -11.21 1.57
C VAL A 109 23.60 -10.30 1.11
N VAL A 110 24.27 -9.64 2.06
CA VAL A 110 25.48 -8.85 1.82
C VAL A 110 26.58 -9.32 2.77
N PRO A 111 27.59 -10.07 2.27
CA PRO A 111 28.75 -10.41 3.07
C PRO A 111 29.70 -9.21 3.19
N ILE A 112 30.20 -8.98 4.41
CA ILE A 112 31.20 -7.96 4.76
C ILE A 112 32.40 -8.71 5.34
N PHE A 113 33.55 -8.56 4.71
CA PHE A 113 34.79 -9.20 5.11
C PHE A 113 35.66 -8.18 5.85
N TYR A 114 35.70 -8.26 7.18
CA TYR A 114 36.41 -7.33 8.05
C TYR A 114 37.71 -7.96 8.55
N ASN A 115 38.86 -7.46 8.07
CA ASN A 115 40.20 -8.00 8.34
C ASN A 115 40.36 -9.50 7.98
N VAL A 116 39.53 -9.98 7.05
CA VAL A 116 39.57 -11.33 6.49
C VAL A 116 39.35 -11.20 4.98
N SER A 117 39.93 -12.09 4.17
CA SER A 117 39.65 -12.16 2.73
C SER A 117 38.56 -13.19 2.44
N PRO A 118 37.76 -13.03 1.36
CA PRO A 118 36.78 -14.04 0.96
C PRO A 118 37.41 -15.44 0.79
N SER A 119 38.61 -15.50 0.24
CA SER A 119 39.37 -16.74 0.08
C SER A 119 39.65 -17.43 1.41
N GLN A 120 40.01 -16.69 2.46
CA GLN A 120 40.24 -17.28 3.79
C GLN A 120 38.99 -17.92 4.41
N VAL A 121 37.80 -17.45 4.03
CA VAL A 121 36.52 -18.00 4.49
C VAL A 121 36.16 -19.28 3.73
N SER A 122 36.54 -19.39 2.45
CA SER A 122 36.23 -20.52 1.56
C SER A 122 37.39 -21.49 1.31
N GLU A 123 38.54 -21.30 1.94
CA GLU A 123 39.73 -22.14 1.77
C GLU A 123 39.66 -23.42 2.61
N GLU A 124 39.75 -24.58 1.95
CA GLU A 124 39.63 -25.91 2.59
C GLU A 124 40.70 -26.20 3.66
N SER A 125 41.86 -25.53 3.58
CA SER A 125 42.98 -25.61 4.54
C SER A 125 43.08 -24.40 5.48
N GLY A 126 42.12 -23.46 5.39
CA GLY A 126 42.14 -22.17 6.07
C GLY A 126 41.79 -22.20 7.55
N THR A 127 41.88 -21.04 8.22
CA THR A 127 41.57 -20.88 9.64
C THR A 127 40.11 -21.17 9.98
N TYR A 128 39.19 -20.87 9.06
CA TYR A 128 37.75 -21.15 9.21
C TYR A 128 37.46 -22.65 9.27
N VAL A 129 38.07 -23.46 8.38
CA VAL A 129 37.88 -24.93 8.41
C VAL A 129 38.47 -25.55 9.65
N LYS A 130 39.62 -25.05 10.12
CA LYS A 130 40.20 -25.49 11.40
C LYS A 130 39.28 -25.17 12.58
N ALA A 131 38.59 -24.03 12.56
CA ALA A 131 37.59 -23.67 13.57
C ALA A 131 36.33 -24.56 13.47
N LEU A 132 35.82 -24.82 12.26
CA LEU A 132 34.69 -25.72 12.02
C LEU A 132 34.93 -27.12 12.60
N ARG A 133 36.10 -27.72 12.33
CA ARG A 133 36.44 -29.08 12.80
C ARG A 133 36.51 -29.20 14.32
N ARG A 134 36.69 -28.10 15.06
CA ARG A 134 36.72 -28.11 16.54
C ARG A 134 35.34 -28.30 17.18
N HIS A 135 34.25 -28.10 16.43
CA HIS A 135 32.88 -28.27 16.92
C HIS A 135 32.39 -29.74 16.93
N GLY A 136 33.18 -30.68 16.38
CA GLY A 136 33.02 -32.13 16.57
C GLY A 136 31.84 -32.82 15.87
N ASN A 137 30.84 -32.10 15.35
CA ASN A 137 29.67 -32.68 14.68
C ASN A 137 29.81 -32.63 13.15
N VAL A 138 30.09 -33.78 12.54
CA VAL A 138 30.42 -33.91 11.10
C VAL A 138 29.29 -33.41 10.19
N GLU A 139 28.03 -33.79 10.43
CA GLU A 139 26.89 -33.37 9.61
C GLU A 139 26.67 -31.84 9.64
N ARG A 140 26.82 -31.23 10.83
CA ARG A 140 26.67 -29.77 10.97
C ARG A 140 27.82 -29.03 10.29
N VAL A 141 29.04 -29.55 10.41
CA VAL A 141 30.23 -28.99 9.77
C VAL A 141 30.08 -28.95 8.25
N ASP A 142 29.54 -30.01 7.64
CA ASP A 142 29.29 -30.03 6.19
C ASP A 142 28.26 -28.99 5.75
N LYS A 143 27.15 -28.85 6.50
CA LYS A 143 26.13 -27.81 6.22
C LYS A 143 26.71 -26.40 6.35
N TRP A 144 27.46 -26.12 7.42
CA TRP A 144 28.12 -24.83 7.62
C TRP A 144 29.13 -24.54 6.50
N TRP A 145 29.93 -25.53 6.10
CA TRP A 145 30.91 -25.39 5.04
C TRP A 145 30.26 -25.05 3.70
N GLN A 146 29.20 -25.76 3.32
CA GLN A 146 28.44 -25.48 2.10
C GLN A 146 27.83 -24.08 2.11
N ALA A 147 27.27 -23.64 3.24
CA ALA A 147 26.70 -22.29 3.37
C ALA A 147 27.76 -21.20 3.24
N LEU A 148 28.93 -21.35 3.88
CA LEU A 148 30.05 -20.41 3.77
C LEU A 148 30.55 -20.29 2.33
N LYS A 149 30.76 -21.43 1.65
CA LYS A 149 31.19 -21.46 0.23
C LYS A 149 30.18 -20.75 -0.67
N LYS A 150 28.89 -21.05 -0.51
CA LYS A 150 27.81 -20.37 -1.25
C LYS A 150 27.78 -18.85 -1.00
N ILE A 151 28.09 -18.39 0.22
CA ILE A 151 28.11 -16.95 0.57
C ILE A 151 29.31 -16.25 -0.06
N THR A 152 30.50 -16.87 -0.04
CA THR A 152 31.70 -16.27 -0.63
C THR A 152 31.56 -16.07 -2.14
N ASP A 153 30.82 -16.95 -2.81
CA ASP A 153 30.53 -16.87 -4.25
C ASP A 153 29.61 -15.67 -4.60
N LEU A 154 28.90 -15.08 -3.64
CA LEU A 154 27.99 -13.94 -3.88
C LEU A 154 28.70 -12.62 -4.14
N GLY A 155 29.99 -12.55 -3.81
CA GLY A 155 30.74 -11.30 -3.77
C GLY A 155 30.31 -10.41 -2.60
N GLY A 156 31.28 -9.95 -1.81
CA GLY A 156 31.03 -9.09 -0.65
C GLY A 156 31.80 -7.78 -0.69
N MET A 157 31.71 -7.04 0.41
CA MET A 157 32.49 -5.82 0.62
C MET A 157 33.69 -6.15 1.52
N VAL A 158 34.89 -5.78 1.10
CA VAL A 158 36.12 -6.08 1.85
C VAL A 158 36.62 -4.82 2.55
N CYS A 159 36.79 -4.91 3.87
CA CYS A 159 37.49 -3.92 4.68
C CYS A 159 38.91 -4.42 4.95
N SER A 160 39.86 -3.91 4.19
CA SER A 160 41.29 -4.14 4.45
C SER A 160 41.80 -3.21 5.55
N CYS A 161 42.85 -3.63 6.26
CA CYS A 161 43.52 -2.86 7.32
C CYS A 161 44.04 -1.46 6.90
N PHE A 162 44.14 -1.17 5.60
CA PHE A 162 44.57 0.13 5.06
C PHE A 162 43.42 1.11 4.78
N ARG A 163 42.17 0.75 5.10
CA ARG A 163 40.97 1.55 4.77
C ARG A 163 40.37 2.19 6.00
N HIS A 164 39.94 3.45 5.90
CA HIS A 164 39.19 4.12 6.98
C HIS A 164 37.81 3.50 7.18
N GLU A 165 37.55 2.95 8.36
CA GLU A 165 36.30 2.27 8.70
C GLU A 165 35.07 3.16 8.54
N ALA A 166 35.14 4.43 8.95
CA ALA A 166 34.01 5.36 8.82
C ALA A 166 33.54 5.54 7.36
N GLY A 167 34.49 5.68 6.42
CA GLY A 167 34.18 5.77 5.00
C GLY A 167 33.61 4.46 4.44
N PHE A 168 34.09 3.32 4.93
CA PHE A 168 33.59 2.01 4.54
C PHE A 168 32.16 1.75 5.06
N ILE A 169 31.87 2.12 6.31
CA ILE A 169 30.53 2.04 6.91
C ILE A 169 29.54 2.88 6.10
N GLN A 170 29.90 4.10 5.71
CA GLN A 170 29.07 4.94 4.85
C GLN A 170 28.78 4.28 3.49
N GLU A 171 29.76 3.59 2.91
CA GLU A 171 29.55 2.82 1.68
C GLU A 171 28.58 1.65 1.89
N ILE A 172 28.72 0.91 3.01
CA ILE A 172 27.81 -0.18 3.38
C ILE A 172 26.39 0.35 3.53
N VAL A 173 26.18 1.43 4.30
CA VAL A 173 24.87 2.05 4.51
C VAL A 173 24.24 2.45 3.18
N LYS A 174 25.01 3.11 2.29
CA LYS A 174 24.52 3.47 0.94
C LYS A 174 24.15 2.25 0.11
N LYS A 175 24.93 1.16 0.17
CA LYS A 175 24.64 -0.08 -0.56
C LYS A 175 23.38 -0.76 -0.01
N VAL A 176 23.22 -0.81 1.31
CA VAL A 176 22.06 -1.36 1.98
C VAL A 176 20.82 -0.55 1.66
N ASP A 177 20.86 0.78 1.76
CA ASP A 177 19.75 1.68 1.41
C ASP A 177 19.32 1.45 -0.05
N ARG A 178 20.27 1.42 -1.00
CA ARG A 178 19.98 1.13 -2.41
C ARG A 178 19.36 -0.24 -2.60
N ARG A 179 19.86 -1.28 -1.91
CA ARG A 179 19.30 -2.64 -2.03
C ARG A 179 17.89 -2.70 -1.46
N LEU A 180 17.65 -2.12 -0.28
CA LEU A 180 16.32 -2.01 0.32
C LEU A 180 15.33 -1.24 -0.57
N LYS A 181 15.78 -0.16 -1.23
CA LYS A 181 15.00 0.62 -2.20
C LYS A 181 14.74 -0.10 -3.54
N ARG A 182 15.58 -1.06 -3.92
CA ARG A 182 15.37 -1.94 -5.08
C ARG A 182 14.43 -3.11 -4.77
N ILE A 183 14.19 -3.42 -3.50
CA ILE A 183 13.17 -4.42 -3.16
C ILE A 183 11.82 -3.83 -3.56
N LYS A 184 11.22 -4.47 -4.57
CA LYS A 184 9.92 -4.10 -5.13
C LYS A 184 8.90 -3.88 -4.02
N ARG A 185 8.08 -2.85 -4.19
CA ARG A 185 6.96 -2.58 -3.29
C ARG A 185 6.00 -3.77 -3.34
N PRO A 186 5.35 -4.16 -2.23
CA PRO A 186 4.42 -5.28 -2.23
C PRO A 186 3.29 -5.02 -3.22
N VAL A 187 2.95 -6.05 -3.99
CA VAL A 187 1.83 -6.07 -4.93
C VAL A 187 0.86 -7.16 -4.45
N PRO A 188 -0.47 -6.98 -4.58
CA PRO A 188 -1.43 -8.04 -4.30
C PRO A 188 -1.10 -9.32 -5.08
N SER A 189 -1.44 -10.47 -4.51
CA SER A 189 -1.26 -11.77 -5.15
C SER A 189 -2.09 -11.91 -6.43
N TYR A 190 -3.27 -11.29 -6.44
CA TYR A 190 -4.21 -11.34 -7.55
C TYR A 190 -4.34 -9.94 -8.17
N VAL A 191 -3.86 -9.82 -9.40
CA VAL A 191 -4.01 -8.61 -10.24
C VAL A 191 -4.95 -9.05 -11.36
N ILE A 192 -6.20 -8.56 -11.31
CA ILE A 192 -7.28 -9.02 -12.19
C ILE A 192 -7.99 -7.82 -12.78
N GLY A 193 -8.15 -7.80 -14.09
CA GLY A 193 -8.95 -6.83 -14.84
C GLY A 193 -8.37 -5.43 -14.90
N ILE A 194 -7.11 -5.24 -14.50
CA ILE A 194 -6.40 -3.95 -14.56
C ILE A 194 -5.15 -3.99 -15.45
N GLU A 195 -4.90 -5.11 -16.13
CA GLU A 195 -3.72 -5.37 -16.96
C GLU A 195 -3.63 -4.36 -18.10
N SER A 196 -4.75 -4.07 -18.76
CA SER A 196 -4.82 -3.09 -19.85
C SER A 196 -4.42 -1.68 -19.41
N HIS A 197 -4.79 -1.27 -18.18
CA HIS A 197 -4.37 0.00 -17.59
C HIS A 197 -2.87 0.00 -17.28
N ILE A 198 -2.35 -1.08 -16.71
CA ILE A 198 -0.92 -1.25 -16.45
C ILE A 198 -0.13 -1.15 -17.76
N GLU A 199 -0.55 -1.86 -18.81
CA GLU A 199 0.09 -1.80 -20.13
C GLU A 199 0.06 -0.41 -20.74
N ALA A 200 -1.09 0.28 -20.68
CA ALA A 200 -1.24 1.62 -21.26
C ALA A 200 -0.34 2.66 -20.56
N ILE A 201 -0.21 2.57 -19.24
CA ILE A 201 0.66 3.46 -18.47
C ILE A 201 2.11 3.06 -18.67
N ASN A 202 2.44 1.76 -18.70
CA ASN A 202 3.79 1.27 -18.94
C ASN A 202 4.33 1.71 -20.31
N LYS A 203 3.49 1.63 -21.36
CA LYS A 203 3.81 2.17 -22.69
C LYS A 203 4.08 3.68 -22.66
N TRP A 204 3.37 4.44 -21.82
CA TRP A 204 3.62 5.87 -21.64
C TRP A 204 4.92 6.16 -20.88
N VAL A 205 5.25 5.35 -19.87
CA VAL A 205 6.52 5.48 -19.12
C VAL A 205 7.72 5.19 -20.03
N ALA A 206 7.61 4.16 -20.88
CA ALA A 206 8.68 3.75 -21.80
C ALA A 206 8.93 4.74 -22.96
N TYR A 207 7.98 5.63 -23.24
CA TYR A 207 8.15 6.63 -24.29
C TYR A 207 9.18 7.69 -23.90
N GLU A 208 10.26 7.81 -24.68
CA GLU A 208 11.28 8.84 -24.47
C GLU A 208 10.74 10.22 -24.86
N SER A 209 10.54 11.07 -23.86
CA SER A 209 10.14 12.46 -24.05
C SER A 209 11.32 13.40 -23.91
N SER A 210 11.26 14.52 -24.64
CA SER A 210 12.25 15.60 -24.56
C SER A 210 12.00 16.56 -23.39
N ASP A 211 10.91 16.35 -22.63
CA ASP A 211 10.51 17.14 -21.46
C ASP A 211 10.17 16.23 -20.27
N VAL A 212 9.76 16.83 -19.15
CA VAL A 212 9.19 16.14 -17.99
C VAL A 212 7.70 15.87 -18.26
N ASP A 213 7.31 14.60 -18.31
CA ASP A 213 5.90 14.25 -18.54
C ASP A 213 5.19 13.84 -17.25
N VAL A 214 3.89 14.15 -17.19
CA VAL A 214 3.03 13.82 -16.04
C VAL A 214 1.91 12.89 -16.47
N ALA A 215 1.74 11.77 -15.76
CA ALA A 215 0.58 10.90 -15.86
C ALA A 215 -0.29 11.06 -14.62
N ILE A 216 -1.59 11.28 -14.80
CA ILE A 216 -2.55 11.35 -13.71
C ILE A 216 -3.49 10.15 -13.77
N ILE A 217 -3.44 9.29 -12.77
CA ILE A 217 -4.31 8.14 -12.59
C ILE A 217 -5.46 8.56 -11.66
N SER A 218 -6.68 8.62 -12.19
CA SER A 218 -7.86 9.13 -11.49
C SER A 218 -8.98 8.09 -11.45
N GLY A 219 -9.82 8.15 -10.41
CA GLY A 219 -10.91 7.20 -10.20
C GLY A 219 -11.47 7.26 -8.78
N VAL A 220 -12.57 6.53 -8.55
CA VAL A 220 -13.24 6.43 -7.24
C VAL A 220 -12.28 5.84 -6.17
N GLY A 221 -12.49 6.18 -4.90
CA GLY A 221 -11.77 5.56 -3.78
C GLY A 221 -11.94 4.03 -3.78
N GLY A 222 -10.86 3.27 -3.61
CA GLY A 222 -10.89 1.79 -3.61
C GLY A 222 -10.81 1.11 -4.98
N VAL A 223 -10.72 1.87 -6.09
CA VAL A 223 -10.70 1.29 -7.46
C VAL A 223 -9.35 0.68 -7.89
N GLY A 224 -8.32 0.74 -7.05
CA GLY A 224 -7.01 0.13 -7.36
C GLY A 224 -5.95 1.05 -8.00
N LYS A 225 -6.14 2.38 -7.99
CA LYS A 225 -5.15 3.34 -8.53
C LYS A 225 -3.74 3.16 -7.96
N THR A 226 -3.63 3.05 -6.64
CA THR A 226 -2.36 2.85 -5.92
C THR A 226 -1.69 1.54 -6.30
N ILE A 227 -2.48 0.47 -6.53
CA ILE A 227 -1.97 -0.84 -6.97
C ILE A 227 -1.36 -0.70 -8.37
N ILE A 228 -2.08 -0.08 -9.31
CA ILE A 228 -1.59 0.16 -10.67
C ILE A 228 -0.28 0.97 -10.65
N ALA A 229 -0.24 2.07 -9.88
CA ALA A 229 0.95 2.90 -9.75
C ALA A 229 2.15 2.13 -9.16
N ASN A 230 1.92 1.31 -8.12
CA ASN A 230 2.95 0.45 -7.53
C ASN A 230 3.52 -0.56 -8.54
N ILE A 231 2.66 -1.21 -9.33
CA ILE A 231 3.08 -2.21 -10.33
C ILE A 231 3.92 -1.53 -11.41
N VAL A 232 3.42 -0.45 -12.00
CA VAL A 232 4.14 0.31 -13.04
C VAL A 232 5.48 0.82 -12.51
N PHE A 233 5.50 1.33 -11.28
CA PHE A 233 6.74 1.77 -10.63
C PHE A 233 7.74 0.61 -10.54
N ASN A 234 7.35 -0.51 -9.96
CA ASN A 234 8.19 -1.70 -9.80
C ASN A 234 8.72 -2.25 -11.13
N MET A 235 7.96 -2.10 -12.23
CA MET A 235 8.38 -2.51 -13.57
C MET A 235 9.46 -1.59 -14.18
N ASN A 236 9.49 -0.30 -13.80
CA ASN A 236 10.30 0.71 -14.46
C ASN A 236 11.41 1.31 -13.59
N ILE A 237 11.51 0.98 -12.29
CA ILE A 237 12.55 1.57 -11.43
C ILE A 237 13.98 1.43 -11.99
N GLU A 238 14.28 0.36 -12.74
CA GLU A 238 15.62 0.10 -13.27
C GLU A 238 15.93 0.83 -14.58
N THR A 239 14.92 1.40 -15.24
CA THR A 239 15.11 2.17 -16.50
C THR A 239 15.45 3.64 -16.26
N PHE A 240 15.31 4.10 -15.00
CA PHE A 240 15.60 5.47 -14.57
C PHE A 240 16.84 5.53 -13.66
N ASP A 241 17.50 6.69 -13.64
CA ASP A 241 18.73 6.89 -12.87
C ASP A 241 18.46 6.98 -11.37
N VAL A 242 17.29 7.53 -11.02
CA VAL A 242 16.80 7.81 -9.68
C VAL A 242 15.28 7.63 -9.64
N TRP A 243 14.73 7.28 -8.48
CA TRP A 243 13.30 7.06 -8.33
C TRP A 243 12.85 7.41 -6.92
N SER A 244 11.60 7.84 -6.78
CA SER A 244 10.96 8.07 -5.47
C SER A 244 9.49 7.70 -5.54
N PHE A 245 8.97 7.13 -4.46
CA PHE A 245 7.56 6.83 -4.30
C PHE A 245 7.09 7.39 -2.97
N LEU A 246 6.33 8.48 -3.04
CA LEU A 246 5.71 9.08 -1.86
C LEU A 246 4.31 8.48 -1.69
N GLN A 247 4.15 7.69 -0.63
CA GLN A 247 2.89 7.03 -0.30
C GLN A 247 1.98 7.96 0.48
N ASP A 248 0.68 7.90 0.18
CA ASP A 248 -0.39 8.65 0.84
C ASP A 248 -0.04 10.11 1.16
N VAL A 249 0.14 10.89 0.09
CA VAL A 249 0.47 12.31 0.17
C VAL A 249 -0.60 13.09 0.94
N ASP A 250 -1.88 12.80 0.71
CA ASP A 250 -2.96 13.49 1.40
C ASP A 250 -2.90 13.30 2.92
N GLU A 251 -2.81 12.05 3.41
CA GLU A 251 -2.72 11.78 4.84
C GLU A 251 -1.43 12.35 5.45
N THR A 252 -0.29 12.12 4.79
CA THR A 252 1.02 12.58 5.30
C THR A 252 1.09 14.10 5.36
N SER A 253 0.51 14.81 4.40
CA SER A 253 0.53 16.28 4.36
C SER A 253 -0.21 16.95 5.51
N LYS A 254 -1.18 16.26 6.11
CA LYS A 254 -1.99 16.76 7.24
C LYS A 254 -1.25 16.66 8.58
N GLN A 255 -0.14 15.93 8.64
CA GLN A 255 0.71 15.82 9.84
C GLN A 255 1.57 17.08 10.03
N GLN A 256 2.08 17.28 11.25
CA GLN A 256 3.00 18.38 11.54
C GLN A 256 4.25 18.28 10.65
N ASP A 257 4.58 19.36 9.96
CA ASP A 257 5.66 19.44 8.95
C ASP A 257 5.54 18.40 7.82
N GLY A 258 4.35 17.84 7.58
CA GLY A 258 4.11 16.73 6.66
C GLY A 258 4.58 16.99 5.22
N LEU A 259 4.23 18.16 4.66
CA LEU A 259 4.68 18.56 3.32
C LEU A 259 6.20 18.69 3.22
N VAL A 260 6.82 19.27 4.25
CA VAL A 260 8.29 19.40 4.31
C VAL A 260 8.94 18.03 4.39
N ASN A 261 8.37 17.09 5.14
CA ASN A 261 8.88 15.73 5.26
C ASN A 261 8.74 14.92 3.96
N LEU A 262 7.63 15.10 3.23
CA LEU A 262 7.44 14.53 1.88
C LEU A 262 8.48 15.08 0.91
N GLN A 263 8.71 16.39 0.93
CA GLN A 263 9.71 17.05 0.10
C GLN A 263 11.13 16.57 0.44
N ARG A 264 11.48 16.45 1.73
CA ARG A 264 12.75 15.89 2.18
C ARG A 264 12.95 14.46 1.69
N SER A 265 11.91 13.64 1.78
CA SER A 265 11.93 12.25 1.30
C SER A 265 12.20 12.18 -0.20
N LEU A 266 11.54 13.02 -0.99
CA LEU A 266 11.76 13.13 -2.43
C LEU A 266 13.22 13.51 -2.77
N VAL A 267 13.73 14.56 -2.11
CA VAL A 267 15.12 15.02 -2.31
C VAL A 267 16.12 13.96 -1.89
N TYR A 268 15.88 13.29 -0.76
CA TYR A 268 16.74 12.21 -0.28
C TYR A 268 16.82 11.05 -1.28
N ASP A 269 15.68 10.64 -1.83
CA ASP A 269 15.60 9.57 -2.82
C ASP A 269 16.31 9.95 -4.13
N ILE A 270 16.04 11.14 -4.65
CA ILE A 270 16.61 11.61 -5.92
C ILE A 270 18.12 11.89 -5.79
N SER A 271 18.57 12.43 -4.65
CA SER A 271 19.98 12.67 -4.39
C SER A 271 20.80 11.41 -4.11
N LYS A 272 20.16 10.23 -4.01
CA LYS A 272 20.76 8.97 -3.53
C LYS A 272 21.40 9.14 -2.13
N GLY A 273 20.74 9.90 -1.26
CA GLY A 273 21.15 10.11 0.13
C GLY A 273 22.26 11.13 0.35
N ALA A 274 22.45 12.09 -0.56
CA ALA A 274 23.33 13.22 -0.29
C ALA A 274 22.61 14.21 0.65
N LEU A 275 23.30 14.67 1.70
CA LEU A 275 22.79 15.72 2.58
C LEU A 275 22.81 17.04 1.80
N VAL A 276 21.65 17.46 1.29
CA VAL A 276 21.46 18.77 0.64
C VAL A 276 20.86 19.72 1.68
N ASP A 277 21.41 20.93 1.80
CA ASP A 277 20.87 21.95 2.70
C ASP A 277 19.45 22.34 2.23
N TYR A 278 18.46 22.20 3.13
CA TYR A 278 17.03 22.22 2.82
C TYR A 278 16.44 23.64 2.68
N LYS A 279 17.27 24.69 2.66
CA LYS A 279 16.82 26.08 2.63
C LYS A 279 16.40 26.52 1.23
N GLY A 280 15.19 26.13 0.83
CA GLY A 280 14.59 26.53 -0.45
C GLY A 280 15.12 25.67 -1.59
N ILE A 281 14.47 24.54 -1.82
CA ILE A 281 14.97 23.50 -2.72
C ILE A 281 14.83 23.95 -4.17
N ASP A 282 15.97 23.95 -4.86
CA ASP A 282 16.05 23.85 -6.30
C ASP A 282 16.21 22.35 -6.69
N LEU A 283 15.10 21.70 -7.05
CA LEU A 283 15.11 20.31 -7.53
C LEU A 283 15.98 20.15 -8.78
N GLU A 284 16.23 21.24 -9.54
CA GLU A 284 17.07 21.24 -10.73
C GLU A 284 18.52 20.95 -10.36
N HIS A 285 19.02 21.58 -9.29
CA HIS A 285 20.35 21.34 -8.75
C HIS A 285 20.51 19.93 -8.16
N VAL A 286 19.46 19.33 -7.61
CA VAL A 286 19.54 17.96 -7.06
C VAL A 286 19.46 16.89 -8.16
N THR A 287 18.68 17.16 -9.21
CA THR A 287 18.43 16.21 -10.30
C THR A 287 19.50 16.24 -11.40
N CYS A 288 20.38 17.25 -11.45
CA CYS A 288 21.60 17.37 -12.30
C CYS A 288 21.86 16.17 -13.24
N ASN A 289 21.29 16.21 -14.45
CA ASN A 289 21.48 15.22 -15.52
C ASN A 289 20.98 13.78 -15.26
N LYS A 290 20.07 13.56 -14.30
CA LYS A 290 19.53 12.23 -13.96
C LYS A 290 18.04 12.16 -14.24
N ARG A 291 17.61 11.19 -15.06
CA ARG A 291 16.19 10.93 -15.30
C ARG A 291 15.55 10.33 -14.06
N ALA A 292 14.47 10.93 -13.59
CA ALA A 292 13.75 10.52 -12.40
C ALA A 292 12.40 9.86 -12.72
N LEU A 293 12.07 8.77 -12.02
CA LEU A 293 10.71 8.25 -11.94
C LEU A 293 10.11 8.57 -10.57
N VAL A 294 9.11 9.45 -10.53
CA VAL A 294 8.48 9.90 -9.29
C VAL A 294 7.03 9.47 -9.26
N VAL A 295 6.60 8.83 -8.17
CA VAL A 295 5.18 8.53 -7.91
C VAL A 295 4.71 9.31 -6.69
N LEU A 296 3.60 10.03 -6.86
CA LEU A 296 2.89 10.74 -5.81
C LEU A 296 1.52 10.09 -5.63
N ASP A 297 1.40 9.26 -4.60
CA ASP A 297 0.18 8.49 -4.34
C ASP A 297 -0.81 9.27 -3.46
N ASN A 298 -2.09 9.22 -3.84
CA ASN A 298 -3.23 9.82 -3.15
C ASN A 298 -3.07 11.33 -2.92
N VAL A 299 -2.83 12.09 -3.99
CA VAL A 299 -2.83 13.57 -3.94
C VAL A 299 -4.26 14.10 -3.98
N ASP A 300 -4.65 14.95 -3.03
CA ASP A 300 -6.00 15.56 -2.97
C ASP A 300 -6.03 17.00 -3.50
N THR A 301 -4.97 17.78 -3.25
CA THR A 301 -4.97 19.23 -3.56
C THR A 301 -3.77 19.67 -4.37
N TRP A 302 -3.94 20.77 -5.10
CA TRP A 302 -2.85 21.42 -5.85
C TRP A 302 -1.76 21.97 -4.93
N GLY A 303 -2.14 22.40 -3.72
CA GLY A 303 -1.21 22.88 -2.71
C GLY A 303 -0.21 21.81 -2.28
N GLN A 304 -0.66 20.55 -2.15
CA GLN A 304 0.24 19.43 -1.87
C GLN A 304 1.26 19.22 -2.99
N LEU A 305 0.79 19.24 -4.25
CA LEU A 305 1.64 19.03 -5.42
C LEU A 305 2.70 20.13 -5.56
N LEU A 306 2.31 21.40 -5.37
CA LEU A 306 3.24 22.53 -5.36
C LEU A 306 4.19 22.51 -4.16
N GLY A 307 3.71 22.12 -2.97
CA GLY A 307 4.54 22.02 -1.78
C GLY A 307 5.66 20.98 -1.90
N ILE A 308 5.40 19.89 -2.63
CA ILE A 308 6.39 18.81 -2.83
C ILE A 308 7.33 19.14 -4.00
N LEU A 309 6.78 19.48 -5.16
CA LEU A 309 7.57 19.61 -6.39
C LEU A 309 8.04 21.04 -6.66
N SER A 310 7.49 22.07 -6.00
CA SER A 310 7.67 23.49 -6.33
C SER A 310 7.28 23.83 -7.79
N LYS A 311 8.03 23.35 -8.79
CA LYS A 311 7.65 23.25 -10.22
C LYS A 311 8.23 21.98 -10.88
N PRO A 312 7.49 21.27 -11.75
CA PRO A 312 7.97 20.04 -12.43
C PRO A 312 9.17 20.21 -13.33
N GLN A 313 9.27 21.38 -13.96
CA GLN A 313 10.36 21.76 -14.88
C GLN A 313 11.75 21.68 -14.22
N TYR A 314 11.81 21.56 -12.90
CA TYR A 314 13.04 21.37 -12.14
C TYR A 314 13.50 19.90 -12.07
N LEU A 315 12.77 18.95 -12.68
CA LEU A 315 13.32 17.63 -12.96
C LEU A 315 14.05 17.63 -14.29
N HIS A 316 15.09 16.80 -14.42
CA HIS A 316 15.79 16.61 -15.68
C HIS A 316 14.86 16.09 -16.78
N LYS A 317 15.11 16.51 -18.03
CA LYS A 317 14.37 16.05 -19.22
C LYS A 317 14.34 14.53 -19.32
N GLY A 318 13.20 13.99 -19.77
CA GLY A 318 12.96 12.55 -19.81
C GLY A 318 12.54 11.94 -18.46
N SER A 319 12.40 12.75 -17.40
CA SER A 319 11.80 12.31 -16.14
C SER A 319 10.29 12.10 -16.29
N LYS A 320 9.73 11.19 -15.49
CA LYS A 320 8.30 10.85 -15.49
C LYS A 320 7.73 11.02 -14.09
N ILE A 321 6.59 11.70 -13.99
CA ILE A 321 5.83 11.84 -12.75
C ILE A 321 4.49 11.11 -12.91
N ILE A 322 4.17 10.21 -11.99
CA ILE A 322 2.88 9.54 -11.91
C ILE A 322 2.16 10.02 -10.65
N ILE A 323 0.94 10.52 -10.81
CA ILE A 323 0.11 11.03 -9.71
C ILE A 323 -1.13 10.16 -9.63
N THR A 324 -1.45 9.62 -8.45
CA THR A 324 -2.77 9.01 -8.21
C THR A 324 -3.65 10.00 -7.45
N THR A 325 -4.92 10.14 -7.86
CA THR A 325 -5.85 11.06 -7.21
C THR A 325 -7.30 10.60 -7.31
N ARG A 326 -8.15 11.11 -6.41
CA ARG A 326 -9.61 11.01 -6.46
C ARG A 326 -10.25 12.25 -7.09
N CYS A 327 -9.47 13.33 -7.23
CA CYS A 327 -9.92 14.67 -7.62
C CYS A 327 -9.55 15.00 -9.07
N LYS A 328 -10.55 15.09 -9.95
CA LYS A 328 -10.41 15.48 -11.35
C LYS A 328 -10.05 16.95 -11.54
N GLU A 329 -10.23 17.84 -10.55
CA GLU A 329 -9.79 19.24 -10.71
C GLU A 329 -8.27 19.35 -10.88
N LEU A 330 -7.50 18.40 -10.34
CA LEU A 330 -6.04 18.34 -10.54
C LEU A 330 -5.66 18.14 -12.02
N LEU A 331 -6.60 17.75 -12.87
CA LEU A 331 -6.41 17.57 -14.31
C LEU A 331 -6.50 18.88 -15.12
N LYS A 332 -7.06 19.96 -14.54
CA LYS A 332 -7.47 21.15 -15.31
C LYS A 332 -6.43 22.26 -15.39
N LYS A 333 -5.33 22.18 -14.62
CA LYS A 333 -4.24 23.16 -14.70
C LYS A 333 -3.00 22.50 -15.32
N PRO A 334 -2.49 23.02 -16.45
CA PRO A 334 -1.29 22.46 -17.05
C PRO A 334 -0.10 22.69 -16.11
N TYR A 335 0.37 21.61 -15.49
CA TYR A 335 1.78 21.46 -15.13
C TYR A 335 2.54 21.47 -16.46
N GLY A 336 3.47 22.41 -16.65
CA GLY A 336 4.26 22.50 -17.89
C GLY A 336 4.80 21.13 -18.32
N GLY A 337 4.64 20.80 -19.60
CA GLY A 337 4.87 19.47 -20.17
C GLY A 337 3.59 18.80 -20.69
N ALA A 338 3.73 17.61 -21.28
CA ALA A 338 2.60 16.80 -21.74
C ALA A 338 1.95 16.07 -20.55
N CYS A 339 0.70 16.40 -20.23
CA CYS A 339 -0.07 15.73 -19.18
C CYS A 339 -1.01 14.69 -19.79
N LYS A 340 -0.89 13.41 -19.39
CA LYS A 340 -1.77 12.32 -19.82
C LYS A 340 -2.62 11.82 -18.66
N THR A 341 -3.93 11.72 -18.89
CA THR A 341 -4.87 11.25 -17.86
C THR A 341 -5.31 9.82 -18.13
N PHE A 342 -5.32 8.99 -17.09
CA PHE A 342 -5.82 7.63 -17.10
C PHE A 342 -6.98 7.51 -16.11
N TRP A 343 -8.19 7.32 -16.62
CA TRP A 343 -9.36 7.07 -15.78
C TRP A 343 -9.52 5.57 -15.54
N ILE A 344 -9.57 5.17 -14.27
CA ILE A 344 -9.72 3.78 -13.84
C ILE A 344 -11.19 3.52 -13.51
N ASN A 345 -11.76 2.54 -14.19
CA ASN A 345 -13.13 2.07 -13.95
C ASN A 345 -13.13 0.91 -12.94
N GLY A 346 -14.30 0.63 -12.36
CA GLY A 346 -14.51 -0.64 -11.65
C GLY A 346 -14.39 -1.84 -12.59
N LEU A 347 -14.19 -3.01 -12.00
CA LEU A 347 -14.08 -4.28 -12.71
C LEU A 347 -15.40 -4.64 -13.40
N GLY A 348 -15.28 -5.27 -14.57
CA GLY A 348 -16.41 -5.96 -15.21
C GLY A 348 -16.88 -7.14 -14.37
N LYS A 349 -18.10 -7.62 -14.62
CA LYS A 349 -18.75 -8.68 -13.82
C LYS A 349 -17.88 -9.93 -13.66
N ASP A 350 -17.27 -10.41 -14.74
CA ASP A 350 -16.50 -11.64 -14.74
C ASP A 350 -15.21 -11.49 -13.91
N HIS A 351 -14.43 -10.43 -14.15
CA HIS A 351 -13.25 -10.10 -13.34
C HIS A 351 -13.59 -9.80 -11.88
N ALA A 352 -14.74 -9.20 -11.62
CA ALA A 352 -15.20 -8.91 -10.27
C ALA A 352 -15.53 -10.20 -9.50
N LEU A 353 -16.21 -11.14 -10.16
CA LEU A 353 -16.49 -12.46 -9.61
C LEU A 353 -15.19 -13.23 -9.36
N GLU A 354 -14.27 -13.24 -10.33
CA GLU A 354 -12.97 -13.90 -10.19
C GLU A 354 -12.17 -13.36 -9.01
N LEU A 355 -12.04 -12.02 -8.89
CA LEU A 355 -11.34 -11.39 -7.77
C LEU A 355 -11.99 -11.74 -6.44
N PHE A 356 -13.31 -11.64 -6.34
CA PHE A 356 -14.03 -12.04 -5.13
C PHE A 356 -13.78 -13.52 -4.79
N SER A 357 -13.82 -14.41 -5.79
CA SER A 357 -13.64 -15.84 -5.60
C SER A 357 -12.26 -16.20 -5.08
N TRP A 358 -11.20 -15.54 -5.56
CA TRP A 358 -9.86 -15.72 -5.01
C TRP A 358 -9.79 -15.37 -3.52
N HIS A 359 -10.50 -14.33 -3.10
CA HIS A 359 -10.51 -13.90 -1.70
C HIS A 359 -11.45 -14.73 -0.81
N ALA A 360 -12.52 -15.30 -1.35
CA ALA A 360 -13.49 -16.08 -0.60
C ALA A 360 -13.19 -17.59 -0.56
N PHE A 361 -12.62 -18.15 -1.63
CA PHE A 361 -12.47 -19.59 -1.84
C PHE A 361 -11.02 -20.03 -2.18
N ASP A 362 -10.08 -19.09 -2.34
CA ASP A 362 -8.71 -19.35 -2.81
C ASP A 362 -8.64 -20.05 -4.19
N LYS A 363 -9.61 -19.74 -5.06
CA LYS A 363 -9.71 -20.24 -6.44
C LYS A 363 -10.48 -19.26 -7.33
N PRO A 364 -10.35 -19.32 -8.67
CA PRO A 364 -10.91 -18.29 -9.54
C PRO A 364 -12.44 -18.34 -9.70
N ASN A 365 -13.10 -19.39 -9.22
CA ASN A 365 -14.55 -19.56 -9.35
C ASN A 365 -15.16 -19.96 -8.00
N PRO A 366 -16.42 -19.58 -7.71
CA PRO A 366 -17.10 -20.01 -6.50
C PRO A 366 -17.26 -21.54 -6.44
N ASP A 367 -17.45 -22.06 -5.22
CA ASP A 367 -17.98 -23.41 -5.02
C ASP A 367 -19.42 -23.51 -5.56
N GLU A 368 -19.82 -24.67 -6.09
CA GLU A 368 -21.11 -24.85 -6.79
C GLU A 368 -22.32 -24.39 -5.94
N GLY A 369 -22.31 -24.65 -4.63
CA GLY A 369 -23.38 -24.23 -3.71
C GLY A 369 -23.40 -22.74 -3.36
N TYR A 370 -22.34 -22.00 -3.70
CA TYR A 370 -22.16 -20.58 -3.35
C TYR A 370 -22.21 -19.64 -4.55
N VAL A 371 -22.37 -20.15 -5.78
CA VAL A 371 -22.40 -19.34 -7.01
C VAL A 371 -23.43 -18.22 -6.92
N GLY A 372 -24.69 -18.55 -6.62
CA GLY A 372 -25.77 -17.55 -6.57
C GLY A 372 -25.56 -16.47 -5.50
N TYR A 373 -25.07 -16.85 -4.31
CA TYR A 373 -24.76 -15.89 -3.26
C TYR A 373 -23.56 -15.00 -3.62
N SER A 374 -22.52 -15.59 -4.23
CA SER A 374 -21.34 -14.85 -4.71
C SER A 374 -21.74 -13.80 -5.75
N GLU A 375 -22.60 -14.15 -6.71
CA GLU A 375 -23.09 -13.22 -7.72
C GLU A 375 -23.85 -12.03 -7.10
N GLN A 376 -24.68 -12.27 -6.08
CA GLN A 376 -25.42 -11.21 -5.38
C GLN A 376 -24.47 -10.26 -4.63
N VAL A 377 -23.50 -10.79 -3.89
CA VAL A 377 -22.49 -9.99 -3.17
C VAL A 377 -21.63 -9.19 -4.15
N VAL A 378 -21.17 -9.81 -5.24
CA VAL A 378 -20.38 -9.16 -6.29
C VAL A 378 -21.17 -8.04 -6.98
N GLN A 379 -22.46 -8.28 -7.24
CA GLN A 379 -23.36 -7.27 -7.78
C GLN A 379 -23.47 -6.06 -6.85
N HIS A 380 -23.57 -6.27 -5.53
CA HIS A 380 -23.58 -5.18 -4.55
C HIS A 380 -22.27 -4.37 -4.59
N CYS A 381 -21.12 -5.04 -4.69
CA CYS A 381 -19.81 -4.40 -4.78
C CYS A 381 -19.66 -3.51 -6.03
N SER A 382 -20.47 -3.74 -7.07
CA SER A 382 -20.50 -2.96 -8.31
C SER A 382 -19.11 -2.80 -8.96
N GLY A 383 -18.31 -3.87 -8.90
CA GLY A 383 -16.97 -3.90 -9.50
C GLY A 383 -15.89 -3.13 -8.74
N LEU A 384 -16.14 -2.67 -7.51
CA LEU A 384 -15.12 -1.99 -6.71
C LEU A 384 -14.14 -3.02 -6.09
N PRO A 385 -12.86 -3.08 -6.51
CA PRO A 385 -11.89 -4.08 -6.02
C PRO A 385 -11.79 -4.15 -4.50
N LEU A 386 -11.65 -3.00 -3.83
CA LEU A 386 -11.56 -2.97 -2.36
C LEU A 386 -12.76 -3.63 -1.67
N ALA A 387 -13.96 -3.48 -2.23
CA ALA A 387 -15.16 -4.09 -1.66
C ALA A 387 -15.17 -5.61 -1.89
N LEU A 388 -14.81 -6.05 -3.10
CA LEU A 388 -14.72 -7.47 -3.47
C LEU A 388 -13.71 -8.21 -2.59
N GLU A 389 -12.51 -7.64 -2.40
CA GLU A 389 -11.47 -8.24 -1.57
C GLU A 389 -11.90 -8.36 -0.11
N LEU A 390 -12.45 -7.29 0.48
CA LEU A 390 -12.83 -7.27 1.89
C LEU A 390 -14.03 -8.17 2.18
N LEU A 391 -15.06 -8.16 1.34
CA LEU A 391 -16.22 -9.02 1.54
C LEU A 391 -15.87 -10.49 1.28
N GLY A 392 -15.04 -10.78 0.27
CA GLY A 392 -14.54 -12.13 0.03
C GLY A 392 -13.80 -12.69 1.24
N LEU A 393 -12.85 -11.92 1.80
CA LEU A 393 -12.12 -12.30 3.02
C LEU A 393 -13.00 -12.38 4.28
N CYS A 394 -14.11 -11.64 4.35
CA CYS A 394 -15.03 -11.75 5.48
C CYS A 394 -15.88 -13.02 5.40
N LEU A 395 -16.19 -13.48 4.19
CA LEU A 395 -17.01 -14.64 3.92
C LEU A 395 -16.21 -15.93 3.78
N SER A 396 -14.88 -15.83 3.63
CA SER A 396 -14.00 -16.98 3.72
C SER A 396 -14.22 -17.70 5.06
N ASP A 397 -14.37 -19.02 5.00
CA ASP A 397 -14.63 -19.90 6.15
C ASP A 397 -15.97 -19.68 6.88
N LYS A 398 -16.92 -18.96 6.27
CA LYS A 398 -18.29 -18.82 6.83
C LYS A 398 -19.21 -19.92 6.33
N ASP A 399 -20.20 -20.26 7.17
CA ASP A 399 -21.25 -21.21 6.79
C ASP A 399 -22.26 -20.61 5.81
N MET A 400 -23.05 -21.48 5.19
CA MET A 400 -24.04 -21.10 4.19
C MET A 400 -25.11 -20.13 4.71
N GLN A 401 -25.45 -20.16 6.01
CA GLN A 401 -26.44 -19.25 6.58
C GLN A 401 -25.91 -17.81 6.58
N LEU A 402 -24.64 -17.64 6.97
CA LEU A 402 -23.99 -16.33 6.92
C LEU A 402 -23.79 -15.83 5.48
N TRP A 403 -23.55 -16.72 4.52
CA TRP A 403 -23.52 -16.37 3.10
C TRP A 403 -24.88 -15.88 2.59
N GLU A 404 -25.97 -16.52 3.01
CA GLU A 404 -27.33 -16.09 2.66
C GLU A 404 -27.64 -14.70 3.24
N VAL A 405 -27.31 -14.46 4.52
CA VAL A 405 -27.44 -13.14 5.14
C VAL A 405 -26.60 -12.10 4.40
N ALA A 406 -25.36 -12.43 4.07
CA ALA A 406 -24.44 -11.54 3.35
C ALA A 406 -24.93 -11.18 1.94
N ALA A 407 -25.61 -12.10 1.26
CA ALA A 407 -26.16 -11.87 -0.06
C ALA A 407 -27.41 -10.98 -0.01
N GLN A 408 -28.22 -11.09 1.06
CA GLN A 408 -29.41 -10.28 1.27
C GLN A 408 -29.10 -8.88 1.85
N GLU A 409 -28.16 -8.80 2.79
CA GLU A 409 -27.82 -7.60 3.57
C GLU A 409 -26.29 -7.38 3.65
N PRO A 410 -25.61 -7.18 2.51
CA PRO A 410 -24.14 -7.06 2.46
C PRO A 410 -23.58 -5.89 3.30
N GLU A 411 -24.36 -4.84 3.55
CA GLU A 411 -24.00 -3.74 4.44
C GLU A 411 -23.77 -4.15 5.90
N THR A 412 -24.32 -5.29 6.33
CA THR A 412 -24.19 -5.79 7.73
C THR A 412 -22.88 -6.53 7.99
N ILE A 413 -22.13 -6.87 6.94
CA ILE A 413 -20.88 -7.62 7.04
C ILE A 413 -19.79 -6.73 7.65
N ASP A 414 -18.98 -7.26 8.56
CA ASP A 414 -17.91 -6.52 9.26
C ASP A 414 -16.98 -5.72 8.32
N GLY A 415 -16.73 -6.22 7.11
CA GLY A 415 -15.93 -5.55 6.08
C GLY A 415 -16.51 -4.23 5.57
N SER A 416 -17.84 -4.06 5.64
CA SER A 416 -18.58 -2.91 5.10
C SER A 416 -18.19 -1.59 5.79
N THR A 417 -17.78 -1.62 7.06
CA THR A 417 -17.28 -0.42 7.76
C THR A 417 -16.00 0.13 7.13
N ARG A 418 -15.05 -0.74 6.73
CA ARG A 418 -13.78 -0.29 6.10
C ARG A 418 -14.01 0.24 4.68
N ILE A 419 -14.90 -0.41 3.93
CA ILE A 419 -15.34 0.05 2.61
C ILE A 419 -15.94 1.46 2.74
N ARG A 420 -16.89 1.62 3.67
CA ARG A 420 -17.55 2.89 3.96
C ARG A 420 -16.57 4.00 4.30
N ARG A 421 -15.67 3.77 5.27
CA ARG A 421 -14.63 4.76 5.64
C ARG A 421 -13.81 5.20 4.44
N THR A 422 -13.43 4.27 3.57
CA THR A 422 -12.63 4.59 2.39
C THR A 422 -13.37 5.48 1.39
N LEU A 423 -14.65 5.20 1.16
CA LEU A 423 -15.52 6.00 0.29
C LEU A 423 -15.84 7.38 0.92
N GLN A 424 -15.98 7.42 2.24
CA GLN A 424 -16.37 8.62 2.99
C GLN A 424 -15.28 9.70 2.99
N ILE A 425 -14.00 9.36 2.82
CA ILE A 425 -12.90 10.34 2.72
C ILE A 425 -13.22 11.47 1.71
N SER A 426 -13.73 11.11 0.53
CA SER A 426 -14.10 12.10 -0.50
C SER A 426 -15.30 12.96 -0.08
N TYR A 427 -16.23 12.41 0.70
CA TYR A 427 -17.38 13.14 1.24
C TYR A 427 -16.97 14.07 2.38
N ASP A 428 -16.12 13.62 3.31
CA ASP A 428 -15.71 14.39 4.49
C ASP A 428 -14.92 15.65 4.09
N SER A 429 -14.22 15.60 2.96
CA SER A 429 -13.48 16.72 2.36
C SER A 429 -14.34 17.80 1.68
N LEU A 430 -15.65 17.57 1.51
CA LEU A 430 -16.57 18.56 0.95
C LEU A 430 -16.88 19.66 1.98
N ASP A 431 -17.28 20.83 1.48
CA ASP A 431 -17.89 21.83 2.36
C ASP A 431 -19.28 21.37 2.83
N GLU A 432 -19.80 21.99 3.89
CA GLU A 432 -21.08 21.58 4.49
C GLU A 432 -22.27 21.69 3.53
N ARG A 433 -22.22 22.60 2.54
CA ARG A 433 -23.30 22.76 1.56
C ARG A 433 -23.26 21.66 0.50
N ASP A 434 -22.08 21.30 0.05
CA ASP A 434 -21.86 20.24 -0.92
C ASP A 434 -22.11 18.85 -0.30
N LYS A 435 -21.83 18.66 1.00
CA LYS A 435 -22.29 17.49 1.76
C LYS A 435 -23.81 17.38 1.74
N ILE A 436 -24.51 18.47 2.01
CA ILE A 436 -25.98 18.51 1.96
C ILE A 436 -26.47 18.15 0.54
N LEU A 437 -25.86 18.72 -0.51
CA LEU A 437 -26.19 18.37 -1.89
C LEU A 437 -26.01 16.88 -2.15
N PHE A 438 -24.86 16.33 -1.77
CA PHE A 438 -24.53 14.94 -1.99
C PHE A 438 -25.61 14.02 -1.42
N LEU A 439 -26.05 14.26 -0.19
CA LEU A 439 -27.10 13.48 0.47
C LEU A 439 -28.45 13.62 -0.27
N TYR A 440 -28.79 14.82 -0.76
CA TYR A 440 -29.98 15.01 -1.60
C TYR A 440 -29.93 14.18 -2.88
N ILE A 441 -28.78 14.16 -3.55
CA ILE A 441 -28.61 13.36 -4.77
C ILE A 441 -28.73 11.87 -4.45
N ALA A 442 -28.00 11.38 -3.44
CA ALA A 442 -28.01 9.98 -3.03
C ALA A 442 -29.41 9.46 -2.66
N CYS A 443 -30.22 10.30 -2.01
CA CYS A 443 -31.59 9.96 -1.62
C CYS A 443 -32.59 10.07 -2.78
N PHE A 444 -32.53 11.13 -3.61
CA PHE A 444 -33.69 11.54 -4.42
C PHE A 444 -33.43 11.78 -5.91
N TYR A 445 -32.21 12.13 -6.31
CA TYR A 445 -31.96 12.69 -7.65
C TYR A 445 -31.09 11.81 -8.57
N ILE A 446 -30.75 10.59 -8.16
CA ILE A 446 -30.12 9.62 -9.06
C ILE A 446 -31.06 9.30 -10.22
N GLY A 447 -30.52 9.26 -11.44
CA GLY A 447 -31.25 9.04 -12.69
C GLY A 447 -31.98 10.27 -13.24
N ARG A 448 -32.02 11.38 -12.48
CA ARG A 448 -32.62 12.63 -12.95
C ARG A 448 -31.64 13.41 -13.83
N GLU A 449 -32.19 14.19 -14.75
CA GLU A 449 -31.40 15.08 -15.60
C GLU A 449 -30.73 16.18 -14.76
N LYS A 450 -29.41 16.37 -14.96
CA LYS A 450 -28.58 17.31 -14.21
C LYS A 450 -29.14 18.72 -14.22
N ASP A 451 -29.48 19.25 -15.39
CA ASP A 451 -29.89 20.66 -15.51
C ASP A 451 -31.23 20.93 -14.83
N SER A 452 -32.14 19.96 -14.87
CA SER A 452 -33.40 19.98 -14.13
C SER A 452 -33.17 19.98 -12.61
N VAL A 453 -32.23 19.17 -12.12
CA VAL A 453 -31.84 19.14 -10.70
C VAL A 453 -31.19 20.45 -10.27
N VAL A 454 -30.26 21.01 -11.07
CA VAL A 454 -29.62 22.31 -10.80
C VAL A 454 -30.68 23.41 -10.66
N LYS A 455 -31.59 23.54 -11.63
CA LYS A 455 -32.64 24.56 -11.63
C LYS A 455 -33.53 24.47 -10.38
N MET A 456 -33.94 23.25 -10.04
CA MET A 456 -34.80 23.02 -8.86
C MET A 456 -34.07 23.38 -7.56
N LEU A 457 -32.82 22.95 -7.41
CA LEU A 457 -32.01 23.25 -6.22
C LEU A 457 -31.67 24.74 -6.10
N GLN A 458 -31.42 25.42 -7.23
CA GLN A 458 -31.26 26.87 -7.28
C GLN A 458 -32.52 27.57 -6.77
N SER A 459 -33.69 27.20 -7.29
CA SER A 459 -34.96 27.86 -6.92
C SER A 459 -35.37 27.62 -5.47
N LYS A 460 -35.09 26.44 -4.90
CA LYS A 460 -35.58 26.05 -3.57
C LYS A 460 -34.60 26.32 -2.44
N PHE A 461 -33.29 26.24 -2.72
CA PHE A 461 -32.25 26.25 -1.69
C PHE A 461 -31.15 27.28 -1.95
N GLY A 462 -31.30 28.15 -2.96
CA GLY A 462 -30.26 29.13 -3.33
C GLY A 462 -28.94 28.47 -3.74
N TYR A 463 -29.01 27.25 -4.27
CA TYR A 463 -27.84 26.41 -4.53
C TYR A 463 -26.96 26.97 -5.66
N ARG A 464 -25.63 26.80 -5.56
CA ARG A 464 -24.68 27.25 -6.60
C ARG A 464 -24.33 26.08 -7.55
N PRO A 465 -24.33 26.28 -8.88
CA PRO A 465 -23.94 25.25 -9.85
C PRO A 465 -22.59 24.58 -9.57
N LEU A 466 -21.68 25.31 -8.91
CA LEU A 466 -20.32 24.86 -8.59
C LEU A 466 -20.28 23.56 -7.78
N GLY A 467 -21.22 23.33 -6.87
CA GLY A 467 -21.12 22.14 -6.03
C GLY A 467 -21.45 20.82 -6.75
N ILE A 468 -22.26 20.82 -7.82
CA ILE A 468 -22.39 19.62 -8.67
C ILE A 468 -21.05 19.31 -9.35
N GLN A 469 -20.35 20.36 -9.80
CA GLN A 469 -19.04 20.20 -10.41
C GLN A 469 -18.03 19.66 -9.38
N GLU A 470 -18.06 20.13 -8.14
CA GLU A 470 -17.21 19.61 -7.05
C GLU A 470 -17.46 18.12 -6.79
N LEU A 471 -18.72 17.69 -6.71
CA LEU A 471 -19.06 16.27 -6.55
C LEU A 471 -18.58 15.40 -7.72
N ILE A 472 -18.69 15.89 -8.96
CA ILE A 472 -18.15 15.19 -10.15
C ILE A 472 -16.62 15.11 -10.05
N SER A 473 -16.00 16.20 -9.63
CA SER A 473 -14.56 16.31 -9.53
C SER A 473 -13.99 15.37 -8.48
N ARG A 474 -14.64 15.21 -7.33
CA ARG A 474 -14.26 14.22 -6.31
C ARG A 474 -14.66 12.77 -6.64
N SER A 475 -15.16 12.54 -7.85
CA SER A 475 -15.64 11.22 -8.32
C SER A 475 -16.76 10.63 -7.44
N LEU A 476 -17.54 11.48 -6.76
CA LEU A 476 -18.68 11.07 -5.94
C LEU A 476 -19.93 10.86 -6.79
N ILE A 477 -20.05 11.60 -7.89
CA ILE A 477 -21.10 11.43 -8.90
C ILE A 477 -20.51 11.47 -10.31
N SER A 478 -21.28 11.01 -11.28
CA SER A 478 -20.97 11.10 -12.70
C SER A 478 -22.21 11.53 -13.49
N ILE A 479 -21.99 11.89 -14.74
CA ILE A 479 -23.07 12.18 -15.69
C ILE A 479 -23.12 11.01 -16.66
N GLY A 480 -24.20 10.25 -16.61
CA GLY A 480 -24.48 9.16 -17.53
C GLY A 480 -25.09 9.64 -18.85
N GLY A 481 -25.61 8.69 -19.63
CA GLY A 481 -26.35 8.98 -20.85
C GLY A 481 -27.51 9.95 -20.62
N SER A 482 -27.79 10.78 -21.61
CA SER A 482 -28.88 11.77 -21.58
C SER A 482 -28.78 12.77 -20.43
N ASN A 483 -27.55 13.18 -20.07
CA ASN A 483 -27.28 14.18 -19.03
C ASN A 483 -27.85 13.81 -17.64
N ARG A 484 -27.94 12.52 -17.33
CA ARG A 484 -28.51 12.03 -16.06
C ARG A 484 -27.46 11.89 -14.97
N LEU A 485 -27.80 12.29 -13.75
CA LEU A 485 -26.96 12.10 -12.57
C LEU A 485 -26.86 10.61 -12.21
N THR A 486 -25.64 10.11 -12.10
CA THR A 486 -25.34 8.74 -11.69
C THR A 486 -24.40 8.74 -10.49
N MET A 487 -24.50 7.71 -9.66
CA MET A 487 -23.67 7.54 -8.47
C MET A 487 -23.30 6.06 -8.37
N HIS A 488 -22.07 5.76 -7.97
CA HIS A 488 -21.67 4.38 -7.71
C HIS A 488 -22.54 3.81 -6.57
N GLN A 489 -22.98 2.56 -6.70
CA GLN A 489 -23.90 1.92 -5.76
C GLN A 489 -23.45 2.07 -4.30
N LEU A 490 -22.21 1.69 -3.99
CA LEU A 490 -21.65 1.82 -2.63
C LEU A 490 -21.53 3.26 -2.13
N ILE A 491 -21.34 4.25 -3.02
CA ILE A 491 -21.30 5.67 -2.63
C ILE A 491 -22.72 6.15 -2.28
N ARG A 492 -23.71 5.71 -3.05
CA ARG A 492 -25.13 5.98 -2.77
C ARG A 492 -25.55 5.40 -1.44
N ASP A 493 -25.19 4.14 -1.20
CA ASP A 493 -25.59 3.42 0.00
C ASP A 493 -24.91 4.04 1.22
N MET A 494 -23.62 4.38 1.13
CA MET A 494 -22.93 5.21 2.14
C MET A 494 -23.67 6.53 2.42
N GLY A 495 -24.09 7.26 1.37
CA GLY A 495 -24.81 8.52 1.55
C GLY A 495 -26.15 8.34 2.28
N ARG A 496 -26.89 7.29 1.97
CA ARG A 496 -28.15 6.94 2.64
C ARG A 496 -27.93 6.51 4.09
N GLU A 497 -26.88 5.73 4.34
CA GLU A 497 -26.50 5.31 5.68
C GLU A 497 -26.09 6.49 6.56
N ILE A 498 -25.37 7.49 6.03
CA ILE A 498 -25.07 8.74 6.75
C ILE A 498 -26.35 9.45 7.23
N VAL A 499 -27.45 9.36 6.48
CA VAL A 499 -28.76 9.89 6.90
C VAL A 499 -29.38 9.02 8.00
N LEU A 500 -29.26 7.70 7.92
CA LEU A 500 -29.79 6.76 8.95
C LEU A 500 -29.05 6.87 10.28
N LEU A 501 -27.72 6.93 10.25
CA LEU A 501 -26.86 6.85 11.43
C LEU A 501 -26.60 8.19 12.11
N ARG A 502 -27.38 9.23 11.78
CA ARG A 502 -27.22 10.56 12.38
C ARG A 502 -27.53 10.56 13.88
N SER A 503 -28.43 9.70 14.34
CA SER A 503 -28.66 9.40 15.76
C SER A 503 -29.15 7.96 15.93
N ILE A 504 -29.05 7.40 17.14
CA ILE A 504 -29.67 6.09 17.45
C ILE A 504 -31.19 6.18 17.27
N GLN A 505 -31.78 7.34 17.61
CA GLN A 505 -33.20 7.61 17.45
C GLN A 505 -33.65 7.60 15.98
N SER A 506 -32.79 7.96 15.01
CA SER A 506 -33.13 7.88 13.58
C SER A 506 -33.13 6.46 13.00
N ILE A 507 -32.55 5.49 13.72
CA ILE A 507 -32.64 4.06 13.39
C ILE A 507 -33.99 3.50 13.87
N GLU A 508 -34.42 3.89 15.07
CA GLU A 508 -35.66 3.39 15.69
C GLU A 508 -36.92 4.10 15.17
N ASP A 509 -36.82 5.40 14.89
CA ASP A 509 -37.91 6.25 14.42
C ASP A 509 -37.53 7.00 13.13
N PRO A 510 -38.13 6.64 11.97
CA PRO A 510 -37.92 7.37 10.74
C PRO A 510 -38.31 8.86 10.83
N GLY A 511 -39.14 9.27 11.80
CA GLY A 511 -39.50 10.67 12.06
C GLY A 511 -38.32 11.57 12.45
N GLU A 512 -37.22 10.97 12.92
CA GLU A 512 -35.97 11.66 13.30
C GLU A 512 -34.98 11.79 12.12
N GLN A 513 -35.26 11.14 10.99
CA GLN A 513 -34.40 11.21 9.81
C GLN A 513 -34.57 12.54 9.07
N SER A 514 -33.46 13.14 8.65
CA SER A 514 -33.53 14.41 7.90
C SER A 514 -34.15 14.27 6.50
N ARG A 515 -34.07 13.08 5.89
CA ARG A 515 -34.51 12.80 4.53
C ARG A 515 -35.12 11.40 4.49
N LEU A 516 -36.36 11.29 4.03
CA LEU A 516 -37.05 10.00 3.87
C LEU A 516 -37.11 9.60 2.39
N TRP A 517 -36.25 8.66 1.99
CA TRP A 517 -36.25 8.12 0.62
C TRP A 517 -36.96 6.75 0.50
N ARG A 518 -37.19 6.05 1.61
CA ARG A 518 -37.94 4.80 1.64
C ARG A 518 -39.43 5.11 1.69
N TYR A 519 -40.19 4.61 0.72
CA TYR A 519 -41.63 4.86 0.61
C TYR A 519 -42.41 4.40 1.85
N ASN A 520 -42.11 3.21 2.37
CA ASN A 520 -42.77 2.67 3.56
C ASN A 520 -42.52 3.53 4.82
N ASP A 521 -41.30 4.06 4.96
CA ASP A 521 -40.94 4.93 6.08
C ASP A 521 -41.64 6.28 5.96
N ALA A 522 -41.69 6.86 4.74
CA ALA A 522 -42.44 8.06 4.44
C ALA A 522 -43.93 7.93 4.82
N ILE A 523 -44.58 6.85 4.40
CA ILE A 523 -45.98 6.58 4.75
C ILE A 523 -46.16 6.41 6.26
N ARG A 524 -45.27 5.65 6.90
CA ARG A 524 -45.36 5.37 8.34
C ARG A 524 -45.29 6.66 9.16
N VAL A 525 -44.37 7.56 8.82
CA VAL A 525 -44.24 8.84 9.52
C VAL A 525 -45.45 9.74 9.29
N LEU A 526 -45.93 9.84 8.05
CA LEU A 526 -47.09 10.70 7.72
C LEU A 526 -48.38 10.20 8.35
N LYS A 527 -48.58 8.88 8.43
CA LYS A 527 -49.76 8.28 9.08
C LYS A 527 -49.75 8.43 10.60
N ARG A 528 -48.57 8.47 11.22
CA ARG A 528 -48.40 8.55 12.69
C ARG A 528 -48.19 9.98 13.19
N ASP A 529 -48.12 10.96 12.29
CA ASP A 529 -47.82 12.37 12.57
C ASP A 529 -46.54 12.57 13.42
N THR A 530 -45.51 11.75 13.15
CA THR A 530 -44.22 11.80 13.88
C THR A 530 -43.17 12.65 13.16
N VAL A 531 -43.59 13.63 12.36
CA VAL A 531 -42.68 14.52 11.61
C VAL A 531 -41.99 15.46 12.59
N ARG A 532 -40.71 15.19 12.92
CA ARG A 532 -39.93 16.04 13.82
C ARG A 532 -38.79 16.75 13.11
N ASN A 533 -37.90 15.98 12.48
CA ASN A 533 -36.64 16.50 11.93
C ASN A 533 -36.52 16.35 10.41
N ILE A 534 -37.63 16.16 9.70
CA ILE A 534 -37.65 15.85 8.26
C ILE A 534 -37.60 17.14 7.43
N SER A 535 -36.57 17.23 6.59
CA SER A 535 -36.41 18.30 5.60
C SER A 535 -37.01 17.95 4.23
N SER A 536 -37.12 16.65 3.88
CA SER A 536 -37.62 16.21 2.57
C SER A 536 -38.10 14.76 2.59
N ILE A 537 -39.15 14.48 1.82
CA ILE A 537 -39.78 13.16 1.67
C ILE A 537 -39.93 12.84 0.18
N ALA A 538 -39.65 11.60 -0.23
CA ALA A 538 -40.00 11.09 -1.56
C ALA A 538 -41.16 10.10 -1.51
N PHE A 539 -42.03 10.18 -2.51
CA PHE A 539 -43.26 9.37 -2.64
C PHE A 539 -43.23 8.42 -3.86
N SER A 540 -42.05 8.12 -4.43
CA SER A 540 -41.96 7.29 -5.63
C SER A 540 -41.43 5.89 -5.32
N ASP A 541 -42.20 4.87 -5.71
CA ASP A 541 -41.80 3.45 -5.72
C ASP A 541 -41.00 3.03 -6.99
N SER A 542 -40.61 3.95 -7.87
CA SER A 542 -40.02 3.58 -9.15
C SER A 542 -38.49 3.43 -9.13
N PHE A 543 -38.02 2.30 -8.61
CA PHE A 543 -36.81 1.62 -9.11
C PHE A 543 -37.14 0.19 -9.56
N GLY A 544 -38.23 0.04 -10.33
CA GLY A 544 -38.49 -1.11 -11.17
C GLY A 544 -38.36 -0.69 -12.63
N SER A 545 -37.46 -1.35 -13.35
CA SER A 545 -37.37 -1.44 -14.82
C SER A 545 -38.50 -0.79 -15.62
N GLN A 546 -38.14 0.19 -16.46
CA GLN A 546 -38.63 0.37 -17.84
C GLN A 546 -37.61 1.18 -18.65
#